data_AF-A0AB39LFD2-F1
#
_entry.id   AF-A0AB39LFD2-F1
#
_cell.length_a   1.000
_cell.length_b   1.000
_cell.length_c   1.000
_cell.angle_alpha   90.00
_cell.angle_beta   90.00
_cell.angle_gamma   90.00
#
_symmetry.space_group_name_H-M   'P 1'
#
loop_
_entity.id
_entity.type
_entity.pdbx_description
1 polymer ?
#
loop_
_entity_poly.entity_id
_entity_poly.type
_entity_poly.pdbx_seq_one_letter_code
_entity_poly.pdbx_strand_id
1 'polypeptide(L)'
;MVAPVRPTVKARYPLTPIETSMRWTREDGSALDPWIRTHQRLGATPVSAAPASQVMTGTVAECERWTGLAFPETGDYVIPEGLALLHIDRASDEGVYREPNVWMRHR
;
A
#
# COMPACT_ATOMS: atom_id res chain seq x y z
N MET A 1 -18.27 -3.41 13.22
CA MET A 1 -17.94 -2.46 12.12
C MET A 1 -16.76 -2.98 11.27
N VAL A 2 -16.67 -2.68 9.97
CA VAL A 2 -15.47 -2.98 9.14
C VAL A 2 -14.84 -1.69 8.63
N ALA A 3 -13.51 -1.60 8.66
CA ALA A 3 -12.75 -0.44 8.19
C ALA A 3 -11.52 -0.88 7.36
N PRO A 4 -11.16 -0.14 6.30
CA PRO A 4 -9.89 -0.35 5.60
C PRO A 4 -8.77 0.29 6.40
N VAL A 5 -7.70 -0.45 6.64
CA VAL A 5 -6.54 -0.02 7.41
C VAL A 5 -5.34 0.02 6.48
N ARG A 6 -4.75 1.21 6.33
CA ARG A 6 -3.53 1.48 5.58
C ARG A 6 -2.29 1.16 6.41
N PRO A 7 -1.57 0.05 6.17
CA PRO A 7 -0.45 -0.32 7.02
C PRO A 7 0.74 0.63 6.81
N THR A 8 1.23 1.19 7.91
CA THR A 8 2.31 2.20 7.91
C THR A 8 3.70 1.66 7.59
N VAL A 9 4.05 0.46 8.06
CA VAL A 9 5.37 -0.16 7.82
C VAL A 9 5.46 -0.72 6.40
N LYS A 10 4.33 -0.95 5.74
CA LYS A 10 4.30 -1.50 4.37
C LYS A 10 5.03 -0.61 3.36
N ALA A 11 5.10 0.70 3.57
CA ALA A 11 5.85 1.63 2.72
C ALA A 11 7.34 1.29 2.64
N ARG A 12 7.90 0.61 3.64
CA ARG A 12 9.31 0.13 3.64
C ARG A 12 9.51 -1.15 2.83
N TYR A 13 8.43 -1.82 2.45
CA TYR A 13 8.42 -3.11 1.73
C TYR A 13 7.44 -3.07 0.55
N PRO A 14 7.55 -2.10 -0.38
CA PRO A 14 6.56 -1.88 -1.44
C PRO A 14 6.43 -3.09 -2.37
N LEU A 15 7.52 -3.82 -2.60
CA LEU A 15 7.59 -5.02 -3.43
C LEU A 15 6.89 -6.24 -2.81
N THR A 16 6.70 -6.28 -1.49
CA THR A 16 6.02 -7.40 -0.85
C THR A 16 4.52 -7.30 -1.09
N PRO A 17 3.82 -8.38 -1.50
CA PRO A 17 2.36 -8.37 -1.58
C PRO A 17 1.70 -8.06 -0.24
N ILE A 18 0.57 -7.34 -0.26
CA ILE A 18 -0.14 -6.95 0.97
C ILE A 18 -0.61 -8.18 1.75
N GLU A 19 -1.01 -9.24 1.04
CA GLU A 19 -1.40 -10.54 1.57
C GLU A 19 -0.30 -11.13 2.45
N THR A 20 0.95 -10.99 2.02
CA THR A 20 2.12 -11.49 2.76
C THR A 20 2.41 -10.60 3.96
N SER A 21 2.53 -9.29 3.74
CA SER A 21 2.91 -8.35 4.81
C SER A 21 1.87 -8.26 5.93
N MET A 22 0.57 -8.40 5.63
CA MET A 22 -0.48 -8.34 6.65
C MET A 22 -0.39 -9.49 7.67
N ARG A 23 0.32 -10.57 7.34
CA ARG A 23 0.51 -11.75 8.19
C ARG A 23 1.77 -11.67 9.05
N TRP A 24 2.62 -10.66 8.85
CA TRP A 24 3.85 -10.52 9.63
C TRP A 24 3.54 -10.17 11.08
N THR A 25 4.15 -10.91 12.01
CA THR A 25 3.98 -10.75 13.44
C THR A 25 5.31 -10.54 14.14
N ARG A 26 5.26 -9.94 15.33
CA ARG A 26 6.36 -9.99 16.30
C ARG A 26 6.38 -11.33 17.02
N GLU A 27 7.42 -11.53 17.83
CA GLU A 27 7.56 -12.68 18.74
C GLU A 27 6.39 -12.80 19.72
N ASP A 28 5.79 -11.69 20.14
CA ASP A 28 4.61 -11.65 21.02
C ASP A 28 3.29 -11.99 20.32
N GLY A 29 3.33 -12.34 19.02
CA GLY A 29 2.16 -12.66 18.20
C GLY A 29 1.37 -11.45 17.69
N SER A 30 1.71 -10.22 18.10
CA SER A 30 1.05 -9.01 17.60
C SER A 30 1.51 -8.65 16.18
N ALA A 31 0.66 -7.96 15.40
CA ALA A 31 1.00 -7.58 14.03
C ALA A 31 2.26 -6.69 13.97
N LEU A 32 3.19 -6.99 13.05
CA LEU A 32 4.43 -6.24 12.86
C LEU A 32 4.13 -4.76 12.56
N ASP A 33 3.12 -4.50 11.72
CA ASP A 33 2.66 -3.15 11.42
C ASP A 33 2.04 -2.45 12.65
N PRO A 34 2.51 -1.26 13.05
CA PRO A 34 2.01 -0.53 14.22
C PRO A 34 0.55 -0.09 14.08
N TRP A 35 0.09 0.24 12.88
CA TRP A 35 -1.29 0.66 12.69
C TRP A 35 -2.25 -0.53 12.79
N ILE A 36 -1.93 -1.65 12.16
CA ILE A 36 -2.70 -2.90 12.34
C ILE A 36 -2.75 -3.31 13.83
N ARG A 37 -1.62 -3.21 14.53
CA ARG A 37 -1.54 -3.56 15.95
C ARG A 37 -2.38 -2.65 16.85
N THR A 38 -2.47 -1.36 16.53
CA THR A 38 -3.39 -0.45 17.24
C THR A 38 -4.83 -0.92 17.09
N HIS A 39 -5.26 -1.28 15.88
CA HIS A 39 -6.60 -1.82 15.65
C HIS A 39 -6.83 -3.14 16.40
N GLN A 40 -5.84 -4.05 16.45
CA GLN A 40 -5.92 -5.27 17.25
C GLN A 40 -6.11 -5.00 18.74
N ARG A 41 -5.39 -4.00 19.30
CA ARG A 41 -5.53 -3.59 20.71
C ARG A 41 -6.92 -3.03 21.04
N LEU A 42 -7.61 -2.48 20.05
CA LEU A 42 -9.00 -2.05 20.16
C LEU A 42 -10.02 -3.19 19.92
N GLY A 43 -9.54 -4.44 19.83
CA GLY A 43 -10.39 -5.63 19.65
C GLY A 43 -10.70 -5.97 18.20
N ALA A 44 -10.06 -5.33 17.23
CA ALA A 44 -10.27 -5.63 15.82
C ALA A 44 -9.51 -6.89 15.37
N THR A 45 -10.02 -7.53 14.33
CA THR A 45 -9.39 -8.69 13.67
C THR A 45 -9.18 -8.41 12.19
N PRO A 46 -8.03 -8.81 11.59
CA PRO A 46 -7.88 -8.80 10.14
C PRO A 46 -8.92 -9.71 9.49
N VAL A 47 -9.50 -9.26 8.38
CA VAL A 47 -10.50 -10.01 7.60
C VAL A 47 -9.89 -10.49 6.30
N SER A 48 -9.35 -9.57 5.50
CA SER A 48 -8.75 -9.86 4.20
C SER A 48 -7.82 -8.74 3.75
N ALA A 49 -6.93 -9.08 2.81
CA ALA A 49 -6.20 -8.08 2.05
C ALA A 49 -7.12 -7.37 1.03
N ALA A 50 -6.78 -6.13 0.71
CA ALA A 50 -7.37 -5.35 -0.38
C ALA A 50 -6.25 -4.82 -1.28
N PRO A 51 -5.78 -5.59 -2.28
CA PRO A 51 -4.58 -5.23 -3.07
C PRO A 51 -4.72 -3.97 -3.92
N ALA A 52 -5.94 -3.61 -4.28
CA ALA A 52 -6.27 -2.40 -5.04
C ALA A 52 -7.42 -1.66 -4.35
N SER A 53 -7.19 -1.23 -3.09
CA SER A 53 -8.19 -0.50 -2.30
C SER A 53 -8.46 0.89 -2.86
N GLN A 54 -7.48 1.49 -3.51
CA GLN A 54 -7.62 2.72 -4.28
C GLN A 54 -6.73 2.63 -5.52
N VAL A 55 -7.20 3.18 -6.64
CA VAL A 55 -6.42 3.27 -7.88
C VAL A 55 -6.32 4.73 -8.24
N MET A 56 -5.09 5.19 -8.45
CA MET A 56 -4.79 6.55 -8.89
C MET A 56 -4.11 6.45 -10.25
N THR A 57 -4.65 7.20 -11.20
CA THR A 57 -4.12 7.28 -12.57
C THR A 57 -3.85 8.73 -12.92
N GLY A 58 -2.86 8.96 -13.77
CA GLY A 58 -2.52 10.29 -14.27
C GLY A 58 -1.50 10.20 -15.40
N THR A 59 -1.21 11.34 -16.01
CA THR A 59 -0.10 11.47 -16.96
C THR A 59 1.25 11.25 -16.28
N VAL A 60 2.30 10.98 -17.06
CA VAL A 60 3.65 10.84 -16.48
C VAL A 60 4.05 12.14 -15.77
N ALA A 61 3.76 13.30 -16.36
CA ALA A 61 4.03 14.60 -15.76
C ALA A 61 3.24 14.84 -14.46
N GLU A 62 2.01 14.32 -14.32
CA GLU A 62 1.26 14.37 -13.06
C GLU A 62 1.92 13.52 -11.98
N CYS A 63 2.31 12.30 -12.34
CA CYS A 63 3.02 11.41 -11.44
C CYS A 63 4.33 12.03 -10.95
N GLU A 64 5.11 12.65 -11.82
CA GLU A 64 6.35 13.36 -11.45
C GLU A 64 6.07 14.50 -10.47
N ARG A 65 5.00 15.28 -10.69
CA ARG A 65 4.59 16.35 -9.77
C ARG A 65 4.14 15.82 -8.40
N TRP A 66 3.38 14.73 -8.37
CA TRP A 66 2.87 14.17 -7.11
C TRP A 66 3.97 13.52 -6.27
N THR A 67 4.93 12.87 -6.92
CA THR A 67 5.98 12.09 -6.26
C THR A 67 7.28 12.87 -6.06
N GLY A 68 7.52 13.92 -6.84
CA GLY A 68 8.79 14.64 -6.90
C GLY A 68 9.92 13.85 -7.56
N LEU A 69 9.60 12.76 -8.26
CA LEU A 69 10.56 11.92 -8.99
C LEU A 69 10.50 12.20 -10.49
N ALA A 70 11.53 11.77 -11.21
CA ALA A 70 11.53 11.68 -12.66
C ALA A 70 11.26 10.24 -13.10
N PHE A 71 10.47 10.05 -14.16
CA PHE A 71 10.14 8.73 -14.70
C PHE A 71 10.56 8.62 -16.18
N PRO A 72 11.87 8.40 -16.44
CA PRO A 72 12.39 8.44 -17.81
C PRO A 72 11.99 7.23 -18.67
N GLU A 73 11.64 6.10 -18.06
CA GLU A 73 11.39 4.82 -18.74
C GLU A 73 10.03 4.24 -18.35
N THR A 74 9.49 3.36 -19.22
CA THR A 74 8.34 2.51 -18.87
C THR A 74 8.78 1.46 -17.86
N GLY A 75 8.03 1.29 -16.77
CA GLY A 75 8.33 0.30 -15.74
C GLY A 75 7.74 0.63 -14.38
N ASP A 76 8.12 -0.18 -13.39
CA ASP A 76 7.65 -0.03 -12.01
C ASP A 76 8.64 0.77 -11.17
N TYR A 77 8.14 1.76 -10.44
CA TYR A 77 8.92 2.63 -9.58
C TYR A 77 8.46 2.54 -8.12
N VAL A 78 9.45 2.50 -7.22
CA VAL A 78 9.20 2.78 -5.80
C VAL A 78 9.06 4.27 -5.62
N ILE A 79 7.91 4.70 -5.09
CA ILE A 79 7.62 6.11 -4.85
C ILE A 79 7.63 6.42 -3.34
N PRO A 80 7.91 7.67 -2.95
CA PRO A 80 7.87 8.07 -1.54
C PRO A 80 6.50 7.75 -0.91
N GLU A 81 6.51 7.15 0.28
CA GLU A 81 5.32 6.76 1.06
C GLU A 81 4.34 5.78 0.38
N GLY A 82 4.62 5.33 -0.84
CA GLY A 82 3.82 4.35 -1.56
C GLY A 82 3.86 2.98 -0.90
N LEU A 83 2.71 2.33 -0.74
CA LEU A 83 2.62 0.97 -0.21
C LEU A 83 2.80 -0.10 -1.29
N ALA A 84 2.81 0.29 -2.56
CA ALA A 84 3.05 -0.56 -3.72
C ALA A 84 3.93 0.20 -4.74
N LEU A 85 4.14 -0.39 -5.91
CA LEU A 85 4.83 0.28 -7.01
C LEU A 85 3.86 1.13 -7.82
N LEU A 86 4.37 2.26 -8.33
CA LEU A 86 3.73 3.01 -9.40
C LEU A 86 4.22 2.42 -10.73
N HIS A 87 3.31 1.98 -11.58
CA HIS A 87 3.63 1.60 -12.95
C HIS A 87 3.58 2.83 -13.85
N ILE A 88 4.59 3.05 -14.66
CA ILE A 88 4.67 4.10 -15.67
C ILE A 88 4.72 3.45 -17.06
N ASP A 89 3.89 3.93 -17.98
CA ASP A 89 3.98 3.64 -19.40
C ASP A 89 4.18 4.95 -20.20
N ARG A 90 5.37 5.09 -20.78
CA ARG A 90 5.77 6.24 -21.60
C ARG A 90 5.10 6.26 -22.97
N ALA A 91 4.70 5.12 -23.51
CA ALA A 91 4.08 5.04 -24.83
C ALA A 91 2.64 5.58 -24.81
N SER A 92 1.91 5.34 -23.73
CA SER A 92 0.55 5.84 -23.50
C SER A 92 0.48 7.14 -22.69
N ASP A 93 1.61 7.63 -22.17
CA ASP A 93 1.68 8.73 -21.20
C ASP A 93 0.80 8.50 -19.98
N GLU A 94 0.87 7.30 -19.39
CA GLU A 94 0.04 6.89 -18.26
C GLU A 94 0.88 6.40 -17.08
N GLY A 95 0.51 6.83 -15.88
CA GLY A 95 0.93 6.25 -14.62
C GLY A 95 -0.25 5.63 -13.89
N VAL A 96 -0.06 4.43 -13.35
CA VAL A 96 -1.07 3.69 -12.58
C VAL A 96 -0.48 3.23 -11.26
N TYR A 97 -1.06 3.70 -10.16
CA TYR A 97 -0.69 3.24 -8.83
C TYR A 97 -1.90 2.65 -8.10
N ARG A 98 -1.72 1.45 -7.56
CA ARG A 98 -2.76 0.68 -6.87
C ARG A 98 -2.39 0.57 -5.40
N GLU A 99 -3.06 1.37 -4.56
CA GLU A 99 -2.83 1.41 -3.12
C GLU A 99 -3.48 0.19 -2.45
N PRO A 100 -2.71 -0.66 -1.73
CA PRO A 100 -3.27 -1.74 -0.94
C PRO A 100 -3.72 -1.30 0.46
N ASN A 101 -4.72 -1.99 1.01
CA ASN A 101 -5.13 -1.89 2.42
C ASN A 101 -5.39 -3.28 3.03
N VAL A 102 -5.65 -3.32 4.34
CA VAL A 102 -6.15 -4.51 5.06
C VAL A 102 -7.54 -4.21 5.61
N TRP A 103 -8.52 -5.04 5.29
CA TRP A 103 -9.84 -4.95 5.91
C TRP A 103 -9.77 -5.45 7.35
N MET A 104 -10.21 -4.63 8.29
CA MET A 104 -10.27 -4.98 9.70
C MET A 104 -11.69 -4.86 10.25
N ARG A 105 -12.10 -5.86 11.02
CA ARG A 105 -13.40 -5.91 11.66
C ARG A 105 -13.26 -5.62 13.15
N HIS A 106 -13.86 -4.51 13.58
CA HIS A 106 -14.14 -4.19 14.98
C HIS A 106 -15.49 -4.79 15.37
N ARG A 107 -15.68 -5.08 16.65
CA ARG A 107 -17.01 -5.42 17.18
C ARG A 107 -17.91 -4.19 17.08
#